data_AF-A0A426CK26-F1
#
_entry.id   AF-A0A426CK26-F1
#
_cell.length_a   1.000
_cell.length_b   1.000
_cell.length_c   1.000
_cell.angle_alpha   90.00
_cell.angle_beta   90.00
_cell.angle_gamma   90.00
#
_symmetry.space_group_name_H-M   'P 1'
#
loop_
_entity.id
_entity.type
_entity.pdbx_description
1 polymer ?
#
loop_
_entity_poly.entity_id
_entity_poly.type
_entity_poly.pdbx_seq_one_letter_code
_entity_poly.pdbx_strand_id
1 'polypeptide(L)'
;MSNTGYIPSADESFHAWQANFALKLGPMVTRIGIPAAKMTTFESLQGLWIDAFQLASQPSTRTPLAIEQKKHARDDYEAHIRALVRQYITHNDATTDDDRVSLGLPIPKTTRTPVPVPADSPAFEVGISHLREIHIYYHPTGAKPAGAKPYGVHGAECCWAIRDTPPTDDIETDLPYSRFDTHSPLILPFKEGQRGKTVYFALRWENTRGDKGPWGDIGSAIIP
;
A
#
# COMPACT_ATOMS: atom_id res chain seq x y z
N MET A 1 -0.02 -4.49 -5.59
CA MET A 1 0.34 -5.56 -4.63
C MET A 1 0.87 -6.73 -5.44
N SER A 2 2.18 -6.97 -5.37
CA SER A 2 2.77 -8.23 -5.86
C SER A 2 2.20 -9.35 -4.99
N ASN A 3 1.51 -10.31 -5.61
CA ASN A 3 0.90 -11.42 -4.89
C ASN A 3 2.00 -12.37 -4.40
N THR A 4 2.55 -12.11 -3.21
CA THR A 4 3.57 -12.95 -2.56
C THR A 4 3.00 -14.27 -2.02
N GLY A 5 1.68 -14.48 -2.08
CA GLY A 5 0.96 -15.61 -1.50
C GLY A 5 0.80 -16.82 -2.41
N TYR A 6 1.71 -17.07 -3.36
CA TYR A 6 1.61 -18.23 -4.27
C TYR A 6 2.14 -19.54 -3.67
N ILE A 7 2.87 -19.46 -2.55
CA ILE A 7 3.36 -20.65 -1.81
C ILE A 7 2.31 -21.01 -0.74
N PRO A 8 1.76 -22.24 -0.72
CA PRO A 8 0.77 -22.65 0.28
C PRO A 8 1.30 -22.62 1.71
N SER A 9 0.50 -22.16 2.68
CA SER A 9 0.90 -22.06 4.09
C SER A 9 0.88 -23.41 4.83
N ALA A 10 -0.01 -24.34 4.47
CA ALA A 10 -0.05 -25.67 5.09
C ALA A 10 1.09 -26.56 4.57
N ASP A 11 1.77 -27.29 5.46
CA ASP A 11 2.93 -28.13 5.09
C ASP A 11 2.58 -29.20 4.06
N GLU A 12 1.45 -29.87 4.20
CA GLU A 12 1.00 -30.91 3.26
C GLU A 12 0.72 -30.32 1.87
N SER A 13 0.04 -29.17 1.84
CA SER A 13 -0.23 -28.45 0.59
C SER A 13 1.06 -27.95 -0.04
N PHE A 14 2.00 -27.45 0.76
CA PHE A 14 3.33 -27.04 0.28
C PHE A 14 4.09 -28.24 -0.28
N HIS A 15 4.08 -29.39 0.39
CA HIS A 15 4.76 -30.61 -0.06
C HIS A 15 4.25 -31.09 -1.43
N ALA A 16 2.94 -31.08 -1.65
CA ALA A 16 2.36 -31.40 -2.95
C ALA A 16 2.64 -30.32 -4.01
N TRP A 17 2.56 -29.05 -3.63
CA TRP A 17 2.78 -27.92 -4.53
C TRP A 17 4.22 -27.85 -5.03
N GLN A 18 5.22 -27.99 -4.15
CA GLN A 18 6.64 -27.89 -4.52
C GLN A 18 7.06 -29.00 -5.48
N ALA A 19 6.51 -30.20 -5.33
CA ALA A 19 6.80 -31.33 -6.22
C ALA A 19 6.29 -31.04 -7.64
N ASN A 20 5.06 -30.52 -7.75
CA ASN A 20 4.49 -30.09 -9.02
C ASN A 20 5.24 -28.89 -9.62
N PHE A 21 5.67 -27.95 -8.79
CA PHE A 21 6.48 -26.80 -9.21
C PHE A 21 7.80 -27.27 -9.83
N ALA A 22 8.53 -28.17 -9.16
CA ALA A 22 9.79 -28.74 -9.67
C ALA A 22 9.59 -29.49 -10.98
N LEU A 23 8.56 -30.35 -11.06
CA LEU A 23 8.22 -31.13 -12.25
C LEU A 23 7.97 -30.23 -13.47
N LYS A 24 7.22 -29.14 -13.29
CA LYS A 24 6.89 -28.20 -14.36
C LYS A 24 8.05 -27.25 -14.70
N LEU A 25 8.88 -26.89 -13.72
CA LEU A 25 10.02 -26.02 -13.93
C LEU A 25 11.13 -26.71 -14.75
N GLY A 26 11.38 -28.00 -14.52
CA GLY A 26 12.46 -28.75 -15.17
C GLY A 26 12.54 -28.58 -16.70
N PRO A 27 11.46 -28.80 -17.46
CA PRO A 27 11.44 -28.64 -18.91
C PRO A 27 11.73 -27.22 -19.43
N MET A 28 11.55 -26.19 -18.60
CA MET A 28 11.73 -24.80 -19.02
C MET A 28 13.08 -24.19 -18.59
N VAL A 29 13.79 -24.79 -17.62
CA VAL A 29 15.06 -24.27 -17.04
C VAL A 29 16.01 -23.69 -18.08
N THR A 30 16.37 -24.48 -19.11
CA THR A 30 17.33 -24.07 -20.14
C THR A 30 16.78 -22.95 -21.01
N ARG A 31 15.50 -23.02 -21.38
CA ARG A 31 14.84 -22.02 -22.24
C ARG A 31 14.77 -20.66 -21.55
N ILE A 32 14.45 -20.64 -20.26
CA ILE A 32 14.34 -19.39 -19.48
C ILE A 32 15.69 -18.97 -18.86
N GLY A 33 16.76 -19.73 -19.09
CA GLY A 33 18.12 -19.34 -18.70
C GLY A 33 18.39 -19.38 -17.20
N ILE A 34 17.73 -20.27 -16.45
CA ILE A 34 18.08 -20.48 -15.03
C ILE A 34 19.46 -21.14 -14.95
N PRO A 35 20.44 -20.58 -14.22
CA PRO A 35 21.76 -21.18 -14.08
C PRO A 35 21.71 -22.55 -13.40
N ALA A 36 22.48 -23.51 -13.91
CA ALA A 36 22.55 -24.87 -13.36
C ALA A 36 22.84 -24.90 -11.85
N ALA A 37 23.75 -24.06 -11.36
CA ALA A 37 24.07 -23.96 -9.93
C ALA A 37 22.85 -23.58 -9.06
N LYS A 38 21.92 -22.79 -9.59
CA LYS A 38 20.67 -22.44 -8.87
C LYS A 38 19.71 -23.61 -8.82
N MET A 39 19.65 -24.43 -9.87
CA MET A 39 18.88 -25.67 -9.88
C MET A 39 19.48 -26.73 -8.94
N THR A 40 20.80 -26.88 -8.90
CA THR A 40 21.46 -27.78 -7.93
C THR A 40 21.13 -27.38 -6.49
N THR A 41 21.14 -26.08 -6.19
CA THR A 41 20.74 -25.58 -4.86
C THR A 41 19.25 -25.85 -4.59
N PHE A 42 18.40 -25.65 -5.60
CA PHE A 42 16.95 -25.91 -5.49
C PHE A 42 16.68 -27.39 -5.17
N GLU A 43 17.30 -28.32 -5.89
CA GLU A 43 17.15 -29.77 -5.69
C GLU A 43 17.69 -30.22 -4.34
N SER A 44 18.82 -29.65 -3.89
CA SER A 44 19.38 -29.94 -2.57
C SER A 44 18.43 -29.51 -1.43
N LEU A 45 17.88 -28.29 -1.51
CA LEU A 45 16.92 -27.80 -0.52
C LEU A 45 15.59 -28.57 -0.57
N GLN A 46 15.15 -28.96 -1.77
CA GLN A 46 13.98 -29.81 -1.96
C GLN A 46 14.15 -31.16 -1.25
N GLY A 47 15.31 -31.81 -1.40
CA GLY A 47 15.63 -33.06 -0.70
C GLY A 47 15.60 -32.89 0.83
N LEU A 48 16.26 -31.85 1.35
CA LEU A 48 16.25 -31.55 2.79
C LEU A 48 14.83 -31.33 3.34
N TRP A 49 13.96 -30.64 2.60
CA TRP A 49 12.56 -30.48 2.96
C TRP A 49 11.81 -31.82 2.97
N ILE A 50 11.95 -32.64 1.93
CA ILE A 50 11.25 -33.93 1.80
C ILE A 50 11.61 -34.85 2.98
N ASP A 51 12.89 -34.97 3.29
CA ASP A 51 13.39 -35.81 4.39
C ASP A 51 12.87 -35.31 5.75
N ALA A 52 12.99 -34.00 6.00
CA ALA A 52 12.53 -33.41 7.26
C ALA A 52 10.99 -33.46 7.42
N PHE A 53 10.25 -33.28 6.32
CA PHE A 53 8.80 -33.41 6.30
C PHE A 53 8.37 -34.84 6.63
N GLN A 54 9.01 -35.86 6.05
CA GLN A 54 8.72 -37.26 6.34
C GLN A 54 8.97 -37.59 7.82
N LEU A 55 10.12 -37.19 8.37
CA LEU A 55 10.47 -37.44 9.78
C LEU A 55 9.47 -36.80 10.76
N ALA A 56 9.06 -35.57 10.48
CA ALA A 56 8.12 -34.83 11.33
C ALA A 56 6.66 -35.27 11.18
N SER A 57 6.30 -35.91 10.06
CA SER A 57 4.92 -36.38 9.78
C SER A 57 4.64 -37.76 10.41
N GLN A 58 5.67 -38.57 10.60
CA GLN A 58 5.51 -39.92 11.14
C GLN A 58 5.51 -39.94 12.69
N PRO A 59 4.48 -40.49 13.37
CA PRO A 59 4.38 -40.47 14.82
C PRO A 59 5.58 -41.08 15.56
N SER A 60 6.20 -42.13 15.01
CA SER A 60 7.34 -42.82 15.64
C SER A 60 8.66 -42.05 15.58
N THR A 61 8.79 -41.07 14.69
CA THR A 61 10.01 -40.25 14.51
C THR A 61 9.78 -38.78 14.83
N ARG A 62 8.53 -38.39 15.10
CA ARG A 62 8.15 -37.02 15.41
C ARG A 62 8.65 -36.60 16.79
N THR A 63 9.74 -35.84 16.79
CA THR A 63 10.31 -35.20 17.98
C THR A 63 10.25 -33.67 17.86
N PRO A 64 10.39 -32.91 18.97
CA PRO A 64 10.52 -31.46 18.89
C PRO A 64 11.65 -31.01 17.96
N LEU A 65 12.79 -31.72 17.97
CA LEU A 65 13.90 -31.45 17.07
C LEU A 65 13.52 -31.67 15.59
N ALA A 66 12.83 -32.76 15.26
CA ALA A 66 12.38 -33.03 13.89
C ALA A 66 11.40 -31.96 13.38
N ILE A 67 10.53 -31.44 14.26
CA ILE A 67 9.61 -30.34 13.93
C ILE A 67 10.40 -29.07 13.61
N GLU A 68 11.39 -28.71 14.42
CA GLU A 68 12.22 -27.52 14.18
C GLU A 68 13.09 -27.67 12.93
N GLN A 69 13.71 -28.83 12.70
CA GLN A 69 14.46 -29.11 11.46
C GLN A 69 13.59 -28.98 10.21
N LYS A 70 12.34 -29.47 10.25
CA LYS A 70 11.38 -29.28 9.16
C LYS A 70 11.09 -27.80 8.91
N LYS A 71 10.87 -27.00 9.96
CA LYS A 71 10.63 -25.55 9.82
C LYS A 71 11.81 -24.85 9.17
N HIS A 72 13.04 -25.12 9.64
CA HIS A 72 14.25 -24.56 9.04
C HIS A 72 14.40 -24.94 7.56
N ALA A 73 14.24 -26.23 7.23
CA ALA A 73 14.29 -26.70 5.84
C ALA A 73 13.22 -26.02 4.98
N ARG A 74 12.02 -25.77 5.55
CA ARG A 74 10.95 -25.04 4.87
C ARG A 74 11.33 -23.60 4.59
N ASP A 75 11.79 -22.88 5.60
CA ASP A 75 12.13 -21.46 5.50
C ASP A 75 13.24 -21.23 4.46
N ASP A 76 14.28 -22.07 4.50
CA ASP A 76 15.39 -22.01 3.54
C ASP A 76 14.92 -22.32 2.11
N TYR A 77 14.06 -23.34 1.95
CA TYR A 77 13.57 -23.72 0.63
C TYR A 77 12.61 -22.66 0.06
N GLU A 78 11.68 -22.14 0.87
CA GLU A 78 10.78 -21.05 0.47
C GLU A 78 11.57 -19.79 0.09
N ALA A 79 12.61 -19.45 0.85
CA ALA A 79 13.48 -18.32 0.55
C ALA A 79 14.15 -18.48 -0.82
N HIS A 80 14.68 -19.67 -1.12
CA HIS A 80 15.30 -19.97 -2.41
C HIS A 80 14.30 -19.96 -3.57
N ILE A 81 13.11 -20.56 -3.39
CA ILE A 81 12.02 -20.52 -4.39
C ILE A 81 11.66 -19.07 -4.71
N ARG A 82 11.46 -18.24 -3.67
CA ARG A 82 11.12 -16.81 -3.84
C ARG A 82 12.24 -16.07 -4.58
N ALA A 83 13.51 -16.34 -4.26
CA ALA A 83 14.64 -15.73 -4.96
C ALA A 83 14.70 -16.14 -6.43
N LEU A 84 14.53 -17.44 -6.73
CA LEU A 84 14.57 -17.98 -8.08
C LEU A 84 13.45 -17.40 -8.95
N VAL A 85 12.21 -17.38 -8.45
CA VAL A 85 11.05 -16.80 -9.15
C VAL A 85 11.26 -15.32 -9.45
N ARG A 86 11.75 -14.55 -8.47
CA ARG A 86 11.99 -13.11 -8.65
C ARG A 86 13.11 -12.82 -9.66
N GLN A 87 14.20 -13.57 -9.60
CA GLN A 87 15.40 -13.32 -10.40
C GLN A 87 15.29 -13.82 -11.84
N TYR A 88 14.62 -14.96 -12.06
CA TYR A 88 14.69 -15.65 -13.35
C TYR A 88 13.34 -15.87 -14.04
N ILE A 89 12.21 -15.66 -13.38
CA ILE A 89 10.89 -16.00 -13.95
C ILE A 89 9.99 -14.77 -14.10
N THR A 90 9.89 -13.96 -13.04
CA THR A 90 8.85 -12.91 -12.93
C THR A 90 8.89 -11.92 -14.09
N HIS A 91 10.06 -11.38 -14.41
CA HIS A 91 10.24 -10.36 -15.47
C HIS A 91 11.15 -10.85 -16.60
N ASN A 92 11.14 -12.16 -16.86
CA ASN A 92 11.94 -12.75 -17.93
C ASN A 92 11.13 -12.82 -19.23
N ASP A 93 11.63 -12.20 -20.28
CA ASP A 93 11.00 -12.17 -21.61
C ASP A 93 10.89 -13.55 -22.25
N ALA A 94 11.78 -14.48 -21.89
CA ALA A 94 11.71 -15.88 -22.33
C ALA A 94 10.64 -16.69 -21.60
N THR A 95 10.05 -16.17 -20.52
CA THR A 95 8.97 -16.81 -19.76
C THR A 95 7.61 -16.26 -20.21
N THR A 96 6.75 -17.13 -20.73
CA THR A 96 5.40 -16.75 -21.17
C THR A 96 4.43 -16.69 -19.99
N ASP A 97 3.26 -16.08 -20.18
CA ASP A 97 2.22 -16.11 -19.15
C ASP A 97 1.66 -17.52 -18.93
N ASP A 98 1.62 -18.34 -19.97
CA ASP A 98 1.27 -19.77 -19.85
C ASP A 98 2.27 -20.52 -18.96
N ASP A 99 3.57 -20.22 -19.05
CA ASP A 99 4.58 -20.79 -18.16
C ASP A 99 4.30 -20.41 -16.71
N ARG A 100 4.02 -19.13 -16.44
CA ARG A 100 3.71 -18.63 -15.09
C ARG A 100 2.47 -19.29 -14.53
N VAL A 101 1.41 -19.40 -15.32
CA VAL A 101 0.17 -20.09 -14.93
C VAL A 101 0.45 -21.57 -14.66
N SER A 102 1.23 -22.23 -15.52
CA SER A 102 1.58 -23.64 -15.34
C SER A 102 2.31 -23.87 -14.01
N LEU A 103 3.22 -22.97 -13.64
CA LEU A 103 3.97 -23.01 -12.37
C LEU A 103 3.13 -22.58 -11.15
N GLY A 104 1.88 -22.14 -11.34
CA GLY A 104 1.05 -21.60 -10.26
C GLY A 104 1.55 -20.24 -9.75
N LEU A 105 2.25 -19.48 -10.59
CA LEU A 105 2.79 -18.16 -10.27
C LEU A 105 1.83 -17.05 -10.72
N PRO A 106 1.81 -15.91 -10.00
CA PRO A 106 1.02 -14.75 -10.42
C PRO A 106 1.62 -14.13 -11.69
N ILE A 107 0.74 -13.66 -12.58
CA ILE A 107 1.15 -12.86 -13.74
C ILE A 107 1.46 -11.44 -13.27
N PRO A 108 2.64 -10.87 -13.60
CA PRO A 108 2.97 -9.49 -13.28
C PRO A 108 1.97 -8.51 -13.89
N LYS A 109 1.60 -7.46 -13.15
CA LYS A 109 0.81 -6.38 -13.73
C LYS A 109 1.67 -5.58 -14.69
N THR A 110 1.25 -5.50 -15.95
CA THR A 110 1.93 -4.70 -17.00
C THR A 110 1.51 -3.23 -16.98
N THR A 111 0.37 -2.90 -16.35
CA THR A 111 -0.15 -1.54 -16.26
C THR A 111 -0.25 -1.09 -14.81
N ARG A 112 0.12 0.16 -14.55
CA ARG A 112 -0.07 0.80 -13.25
C ARG A 112 -1.55 1.16 -13.11
N THR A 113 -2.23 0.63 -12.09
CA THR A 113 -3.56 1.13 -11.72
C THR A 113 -3.39 2.53 -11.13
N PRO A 114 -3.95 3.59 -11.75
CA PRO A 114 -3.88 4.93 -11.20
C PRO A 114 -4.61 5.01 -9.86
N VAL A 115 -4.13 5.87 -8.97
CA VAL A 115 -4.89 6.24 -7.78
C VAL A 115 -6.12 7.04 -8.25
N PRO A 116 -7.35 6.70 -7.83
CA PRO A 116 -8.54 7.41 -8.25
C PRO A 116 -8.54 8.86 -7.74
N VAL A 117 -9.32 9.70 -8.39
CA VAL A 117 -9.63 11.05 -7.88
C VAL A 117 -10.44 10.90 -6.59
N PRO A 118 -10.17 11.69 -5.54
CA PRO A 118 -10.98 11.64 -4.32
C PRO A 118 -12.44 11.97 -4.63
N ALA A 119 -13.36 11.09 -4.24
CA ALA A 119 -14.80 11.26 -4.51
C ALA A 119 -15.51 12.13 -3.46
N ASP A 120 -14.93 12.24 -2.27
CA ASP A 120 -15.49 12.97 -1.13
C ASP A 120 -14.64 14.20 -0.81
N SER A 121 -15.15 15.06 0.06
CA SER A 121 -14.45 16.21 0.64
C SER A 121 -14.08 15.96 2.11
N PRO A 122 -13.09 16.69 2.66
CA PRO A 122 -12.75 16.64 4.08
C PRO A 122 -13.84 17.28 4.94
N ALA A 123 -14.12 16.67 6.09
CA ALA A 123 -14.73 17.37 7.23
C ALA A 123 -13.64 18.12 8.02
N PHE A 124 -14.00 19.17 8.74
CA PHE A 124 -13.04 19.94 9.52
C PHE A 124 -13.63 20.53 10.81
N GLU A 125 -12.73 20.79 11.76
CA GLU A 125 -12.97 21.54 13.00
C GLU A 125 -11.98 22.71 13.11
N VAL A 126 -12.37 23.76 13.83
CA VAL A 126 -11.61 25.03 13.87
C VAL A 126 -11.14 25.34 15.29
N GLY A 127 -9.82 25.48 15.45
CA GLY A 127 -9.17 25.93 16.67
C GLY A 127 -8.72 27.38 16.58
N ILE A 128 -9.10 28.18 17.58
CA ILE A 128 -8.78 29.62 17.69
C ILE A 128 -8.06 29.98 19.00
N SER A 129 -7.45 28.99 19.66
CA SER A 129 -6.77 29.17 20.95
C SER A 129 -5.45 29.96 20.85
N HIS A 130 -4.93 30.15 19.63
CA HIS A 130 -3.68 30.85 19.36
C HIS A 130 -3.97 32.22 18.75
N LEU A 131 -3.44 33.28 19.35
CA LEU A 131 -3.61 34.64 18.83
C LEU A 131 -3.08 34.71 17.40
N ARG A 132 -3.85 35.30 16.49
CA ARG A 132 -3.52 35.49 15.07
C ARG A 132 -3.31 34.21 14.27
N GLU A 133 -3.70 33.05 14.77
CA GLU A 133 -3.63 31.79 14.06
C GLU A 133 -4.98 31.09 14.08
N ILE A 134 -5.36 30.52 12.94
CA ILE A 134 -6.50 29.61 12.86
C ILE A 134 -5.94 28.23 12.50
N HIS A 135 -6.26 27.26 13.36
CA HIS A 135 -5.87 25.86 13.19
C HIS A 135 -7.07 25.09 12.64
N ILE A 136 -6.95 24.57 11.42
CA ILE A 136 -8.00 23.80 10.76
C ILE A 136 -7.66 22.32 10.86
N TYR A 137 -8.38 21.61 11.72
CA TYR A 137 -8.24 20.18 11.92
C TYR A 137 -9.14 19.44 10.93
N TYR A 138 -8.56 18.92 9.86
CA TYR A 138 -9.31 18.23 8.82
C TYR A 138 -9.17 16.71 8.93
N HIS A 139 -10.23 15.98 8.56
CA HIS A 139 -10.32 14.53 8.66
C HIS A 139 -11.37 13.96 7.66
N PRO A 140 -11.37 12.64 7.39
CA PRO A 140 -12.46 12.04 6.63
C PRO A 140 -13.82 12.25 7.31
N THR A 141 -14.88 12.43 6.51
CA THR A 141 -16.25 12.50 7.01
C THR A 141 -16.60 11.25 7.83
N GLY A 142 -17.15 11.45 9.03
CA GLY A 142 -17.48 10.37 9.97
C GLY A 142 -16.29 9.78 10.73
N ALA A 143 -15.06 10.22 10.46
CA ALA A 143 -13.88 9.91 11.27
C ALA A 143 -13.71 10.92 12.42
N LYS A 144 -12.89 10.56 13.41
CA LYS A 144 -12.44 11.52 14.45
C LYS A 144 -11.42 12.50 13.85
N PRO A 145 -11.23 13.71 14.43
CA PRO A 145 -10.25 14.71 13.95
C PRO A 145 -8.80 14.24 13.85
N ALA A 146 -8.41 13.21 14.62
CA ALA A 146 -7.09 12.56 14.53
C ALA A 146 -7.06 11.36 13.55
N GLY A 147 -8.09 11.22 12.71
CA GLY A 147 -8.24 10.11 11.77
C GLY A 147 -7.23 10.18 10.62
N ALA A 148 -6.78 9.02 10.17
CA ALA A 148 -5.97 8.93 8.96
C ALA A 148 -6.78 9.40 7.74
N LYS A 149 -6.10 10.04 6.78
CA LYS A 149 -6.67 10.42 5.48
C LYS A 149 -7.19 9.19 4.73
N PRO A 150 -8.16 9.33 3.82
CA PRO A 150 -8.65 8.22 3.01
C PRO A 150 -7.53 7.61 2.14
N TYR A 151 -7.67 6.33 1.79
CA TYR A 151 -6.70 5.65 0.93
C TYR A 151 -6.54 6.40 -0.41
N GLY A 152 -5.29 6.68 -0.79
CA GLY A 152 -4.98 7.38 -2.04
C GLY A 152 -5.00 8.90 -1.97
N VAL A 153 -5.48 9.50 -0.87
CA VAL A 153 -5.44 10.95 -0.63
C VAL A 153 -4.04 11.35 -0.13
N HIS A 154 -3.45 12.36 -0.77
CA HIS A 154 -2.15 12.91 -0.39
C HIS A 154 -2.28 13.97 0.70
N GLY A 155 -3.26 14.84 0.61
CA GLY A 155 -3.48 15.94 1.55
C GLY A 155 -4.75 16.72 1.23
N ALA A 156 -4.94 17.85 1.91
CA ALA A 156 -6.05 18.77 1.68
C ALA A 156 -5.54 20.11 1.15
N GLU A 157 -6.21 20.63 0.13
CA GLU A 157 -6.13 22.04 -0.25
C GLU A 157 -7.19 22.81 0.54
N CYS A 158 -6.78 23.89 1.20
CA CYS A 158 -7.65 24.85 1.84
C CYS A 158 -7.60 26.15 1.04
N CYS A 159 -8.77 26.61 0.58
CA CYS A 159 -8.95 27.96 0.05
C CYS A 159 -9.59 28.86 1.10
N TRP A 160 -9.18 30.13 1.19
CA TRP A 160 -9.74 31.09 2.15
C TRP A 160 -9.73 32.55 1.67
N ALA A 161 -10.53 33.38 2.35
CA ALA A 161 -10.53 34.83 2.22
C ALA A 161 -11.11 35.50 3.46
N ILE A 162 -10.64 36.72 3.76
CA ILE A 162 -11.26 37.57 4.77
C ILE A 162 -12.38 38.36 4.08
N ARG A 163 -13.62 38.22 4.55
CA ARG A 163 -14.80 38.82 3.91
C ARG A 163 -15.81 39.26 4.97
N ASP A 164 -16.59 40.28 4.64
CA ASP A 164 -17.69 40.74 5.49
C ASP A 164 -18.98 39.95 5.23
N THR A 165 -19.13 39.40 4.02
CA THR A 165 -20.27 38.56 3.63
C THR A 165 -19.81 37.14 3.32
N PRO A 166 -20.67 36.12 3.58
CA PRO A 166 -20.39 34.75 3.17
C PRO A 166 -20.04 34.62 1.69
N PRO A 167 -19.13 33.71 1.30
CA PRO A 167 -18.87 33.33 -0.07
C PRO A 167 -20.12 32.72 -0.72
N THR A 168 -20.17 32.79 -2.04
CA THR A 168 -21.10 32.01 -2.88
C THR A 168 -20.54 30.60 -3.13
N ASP A 169 -21.24 29.81 -3.93
CA ASP A 169 -20.80 28.46 -4.30
C ASP A 169 -19.58 28.46 -5.26
N ASP A 170 -19.20 29.60 -5.82
CA ASP A 170 -17.96 29.75 -6.61
C ASP A 170 -16.75 29.95 -5.70
N ILE A 171 -16.35 28.87 -5.01
CA ILE A 171 -15.25 28.83 -4.05
C ILE A 171 -13.93 29.35 -4.64
N GLU A 172 -13.61 28.99 -5.89
CA GLU A 172 -12.30 29.34 -6.47
C GLU A 172 -12.19 30.83 -6.75
N THR A 173 -13.30 31.48 -7.13
CA THR A 173 -13.35 32.94 -7.31
C THR A 173 -13.44 33.66 -5.96
N ASP A 174 -14.27 33.17 -5.04
CA ASP A 174 -14.58 33.87 -3.81
C ASP A 174 -13.51 33.70 -2.71
N LEU A 175 -12.75 32.61 -2.74
CA LEU A 175 -11.70 32.26 -1.78
C LEU A 175 -10.34 32.12 -2.50
N PRO A 176 -9.74 33.24 -3.00
CA PRO A 176 -8.59 33.19 -3.90
C PRO A 176 -7.26 32.78 -3.25
N TYR A 177 -7.16 32.80 -1.92
CA TYR A 177 -5.94 32.35 -1.25
C TYR A 177 -6.01 30.84 -1.04
N SER A 178 -4.95 30.11 -1.39
CA SER A 178 -4.91 28.65 -1.20
C SER A 178 -3.62 28.18 -0.52
N ARG A 179 -3.72 27.04 0.16
CA ARG A 179 -2.62 26.36 0.85
C ARG A 179 -2.92 24.87 0.86
N PHE A 180 -1.91 24.10 0.51
CA PHE A 180 -1.97 22.65 0.58
C PHE A 180 -1.20 22.15 1.80
N ASP A 181 -1.78 21.21 2.53
CA ASP A 181 -1.10 20.53 3.63
C ASP A 181 -1.30 19.02 3.52
N THR A 182 -0.25 18.28 3.87
CA THR A 182 -0.27 16.82 3.91
C THR A 182 -0.62 16.31 5.31
N HIS A 183 -0.60 17.17 6.34
CA HIS A 183 -0.97 16.79 7.70
C HIS A 183 -1.91 17.80 8.36
N SER A 184 -2.77 17.27 9.23
CA SER A 184 -3.70 18.05 10.04
C SER A 184 -3.04 18.33 11.41
N PRO A 185 -3.14 19.55 11.98
CA PRO A 185 -3.90 20.69 11.46
C PRO A 185 -3.17 21.50 10.39
N LEU A 186 -3.94 22.11 9.48
CA LEU A 186 -3.47 23.19 8.62
C LEU A 186 -3.56 24.52 9.38
N ILE A 187 -2.45 25.24 9.45
CA ILE A 187 -2.37 26.52 10.16
C ILE A 187 -2.45 27.69 9.17
N LEU A 188 -3.37 28.62 9.43
CA LEU A 188 -3.52 29.89 8.71
C LEU A 188 -3.06 31.05 9.61
N PRO A 189 -1.93 31.71 9.29
CA PRO A 189 -1.44 32.85 10.06
C PRO A 189 -2.04 34.19 9.57
N PHE A 190 -2.32 35.09 10.50
CA PHE A 190 -2.89 36.42 10.25
C PHE A 190 -2.06 37.56 10.86
N LYS A 191 -2.30 38.78 10.35
CA LYS A 191 -1.69 40.02 10.85
C LYS A 191 -2.57 40.63 11.95
N GLU A 192 -1.96 41.39 12.86
CA GLU A 192 -2.68 42.07 13.96
C GLU A 192 -3.86 42.91 13.47
N GLY A 193 -3.69 43.67 12.37
CA GLY A 193 -4.77 44.49 11.80
C GLY A 193 -5.93 43.71 11.16
N GLN A 194 -5.87 42.38 11.14
CA GLN A 194 -6.94 41.49 10.67
C GLN A 194 -7.73 40.87 11.83
N ARG A 195 -7.30 41.09 13.08
CA ARG A 195 -7.99 40.61 14.27
C ARG A 195 -9.44 41.10 14.30
N GLY A 196 -10.35 40.22 14.71
CA GLY A 196 -11.79 40.49 14.75
C GLY A 196 -12.50 40.44 13.41
N LYS A 197 -11.79 40.27 12.29
CA LYS A 197 -12.41 40.03 10.98
C LYS A 197 -12.78 38.57 10.81
N THR A 198 -13.79 38.32 9.97
CA THR A 198 -14.22 36.96 9.62
C THR A 198 -13.41 36.44 8.45
N VAL A 199 -12.79 35.27 8.62
CA VAL A 199 -12.26 34.48 7.51
C VAL A 199 -13.24 33.38 7.15
N TYR A 200 -13.43 33.16 5.86
CA TYR A 200 -14.14 32.02 5.31
C TYR A 200 -13.16 31.09 4.62
N PHE A 201 -13.39 29.79 4.70
CA PHE A 201 -12.53 28.79 4.08
C PHE A 201 -13.32 27.55 3.65
N ALA A 202 -12.83 26.87 2.63
CA ALA A 202 -13.34 25.59 2.15
C ALA A 202 -12.16 24.68 1.83
N LEU A 203 -12.34 23.37 2.03
CA LEU A 203 -11.29 22.38 1.85
C LEU A 203 -11.71 21.32 0.82
N ARG A 204 -10.74 20.79 0.08
CA ARG A 204 -10.91 19.60 -0.78
C ARG A 204 -9.73 18.65 -0.66
N TRP A 205 -9.97 17.37 -0.89
CA TRP A 205 -8.90 16.37 -0.96
C TRP A 205 -8.15 16.46 -2.28
N GLU A 206 -6.86 16.19 -2.23
CA GLU A 206 -6.00 16.01 -3.42
C GLU A 206 -5.29 14.66 -3.33
N ASN A 207 -5.27 13.89 -4.41
CA ASN A 207 -4.56 12.61 -4.46
C ASN A 207 -3.06 12.79 -4.73
N THR A 208 -2.30 11.69 -4.75
CA THR A 208 -0.84 11.72 -5.01
C THR A 208 -0.46 12.15 -6.43
N ARG A 209 -1.42 12.43 -7.30
CA ARG A 209 -1.22 12.88 -8.69
C ARG A 209 -1.57 14.36 -8.89
N GLY A 210 -2.08 15.03 -7.87
CA GLY A 210 -2.62 16.38 -7.99
C GLY A 210 -4.08 16.43 -8.45
N ASP A 211 -4.76 15.28 -8.59
CA ASP A 211 -6.18 15.29 -8.94
C ASP A 211 -7.00 15.69 -7.71
N LYS A 212 -7.90 16.65 -7.92
CA LYS A 212 -8.66 17.35 -6.88
C LYS A 212 -10.08 16.79 -6.78
N GLY A 213 -10.50 16.50 -5.56
CA GLY A 213 -11.87 16.11 -5.24
C GLY A 213 -12.84 17.30 -5.19
N PRO A 214 -14.12 17.06 -4.85
CA PRO A 214 -15.09 18.14 -4.67
C PRO A 214 -14.73 19.04 -3.48
N TRP A 215 -15.19 20.29 -3.53
CA TRP A 215 -15.16 21.18 -2.38
C TRP A 215 -16.08 20.67 -1.26
N GLY A 216 -15.61 20.78 -0.02
CA GLY A 216 -16.42 20.57 1.18
C GLY A 216 -17.20 21.82 1.58
N ASP A 217 -17.86 21.73 2.73
CA ASP A 217 -18.65 22.82 3.29
C ASP A 217 -17.80 24.07 3.54
N ILE A 218 -18.43 25.24 3.45
CA ILE A 218 -17.77 26.52 3.76
C ILE A 218 -17.78 26.72 5.27
N GLY A 219 -16.59 26.77 5.85
CA GLY A 219 -16.37 27.14 7.25
C GLY A 219 -16.09 28.62 7.40
N SER A 220 -16.29 29.14 8.61
CA SER A 220 -15.87 30.48 8.98
C SER A 220 -15.38 30.56 10.41
N ALA A 221 -14.53 31.55 10.69
CA ALA A 221 -14.08 31.87 12.03
C ALA A 221 -13.69 33.34 12.15
N ILE A 222 -13.77 33.88 13.36
CA ILE A 222 -13.26 35.20 13.70
C ILE A 222 -11.77 35.05 14.02
N ILE A 223 -10.94 35.91 13.44
CA ILE A 223 -9.50 35.92 13.69
C ILE A 223 -9.24 36.38 15.14
N PRO A 224 -8.64 35.52 16.00
CA PRO A 224 -8.48 35.78 17.44
C PRO A 224 -7.41 36.83 17.78
#